data_AF-A0A967FCL7-F1
#
_entry.id   AF-A0A967FCL7-F1
#
_cell.length_a   1.000
_cell.length_b   1.000
_cell.length_c   1.000
_cell.angle_alpha   90.00
_cell.angle_beta   90.00
_cell.angle_gamma   90.00
#
_symmetry.space_group_name_H-M   'P 1'
#
loop_
_entity.id
_entity.type
_entity.pdbx_description
1 polymer ?
#
loop_
_entity_poly.entity_id
_entity_poly.type
_entity_poly.pdbx_seq_one_letter_code
_entity_poly.pdbx_strand_id
1 'polypeptide(L)' 'SILPELTPYVLMNYTGEVRDVATLAHELGHAIHAMMASDHSVLTFHSSLPMAETASVFSEMLLTERLLALESDPA' A
#
# COMPACT_ATOMS: atom_id res chain seq x y z
N SER A 1 4.37 6.94 7.45
CA SER A 1 5.32 7.23 8.54
C SER A 1 4.92 8.51 9.25
N ILE A 2 5.40 8.75 10.47
CA ILE A 2 5.17 10.02 11.19
C ILE A 2 6.24 11.08 10.89
N LEU A 3 7.40 10.66 10.41
CA LEU A 3 8.50 11.54 9.98
C LEU A 3 9.11 10.99 8.67
N PRO A 4 9.68 11.85 7.82
CA PRO A 4 10.25 11.44 6.53
C PRO A 4 11.36 10.39 6.65
N GLU A 5 12.21 10.50 7.66
CA GLU A 5 13.36 9.62 7.90
C GLU A 5 13.02 8.28 8.55
N LEU A 6 11.79 8.11 9.04
CA LEU A 6 11.36 6.89 9.73
C LEU A 6 10.71 5.91 8.75
N THR A 7 11.13 4.64 8.82
CA THR A 7 10.45 3.56 8.09
C THR A 7 9.01 3.40 8.57
N PRO A 8 8.01 3.34 7.67
CA PRO A 8 6.62 3.11 8.07
C PRO A 8 6.41 1.75 8.74
N TYR A 9 5.49 1.72 9.70
CA TYR A 9 4.97 0.48 10.27
C TYR A 9 3.60 0.19 9.68
N VAL A 10 3.39 -1.04 9.22
CA VAL A 10 2.08 -1.57 8.84
C VAL A 10 1.56 -2.40 10.01
N LEU A 11 0.50 -1.91 10.66
CA LEU A 11 -0.22 -2.67 11.67
C LEU A 11 -1.39 -3.38 11.00
N MET A 12 -1.47 -4.69 11.19
CA MET A 12 -2.50 -5.50 10.55
C MET A 12 -2.95 -6.62 11.48
N ASN A 13 -4.24 -6.95 11.41
CA ASN A 13 -4.76 -8.20 11.93
C ASN A 13 -4.90 -9.21 10.79
N TYR A 14 -3.98 -10.17 10.70
CA TYR A 14 -3.96 -11.18 9.64
C TYR A 14 -4.61 -12.48 10.15
N THR A 15 -5.77 -12.84 9.62
CA THR A 15 -6.56 -13.99 10.06
C THR A 15 -6.49 -15.20 9.12
N GLY A 16 -5.85 -15.03 7.96
CA GLY A 16 -5.67 -16.09 6.95
C GLY A 16 -6.74 -16.11 5.88
N GLU A 17 -7.60 -15.09 5.81
CA GLU A 17 -8.60 -14.97 4.76
C GLU A 17 -8.01 -14.31 3.50
N VAL A 18 -8.56 -14.62 2.32
CA VAL A 18 -8.08 -14.05 1.05
C VAL A 18 -8.09 -12.52 1.06
N ARG A 19 -9.10 -11.91 1.69
CA ARG A 19 -9.19 -10.45 1.84
C ARG A 19 -8.05 -9.84 2.63
N ASP A 20 -7.40 -10.61 3.51
CA ASP A 20 -6.28 -10.12 4.31
C ASP A 20 -5.10 -9.77 3.40
N VAL A 21 -4.89 -10.52 2.33
CA VAL A 21 -3.83 -10.22 1.34
C VAL A 21 -4.09 -8.89 0.63
N ALA A 22 -5.35 -8.58 0.30
CA ALA A 22 -5.72 -7.30 -0.29
C ALA A 22 -5.52 -6.15 0.70
N THR A 23 -5.96 -6.32 1.96
CA THR A 23 -5.71 -5.34 3.04
C THR A 23 -4.21 -5.10 3.25
N LEU A 24 -3.39 -6.17 3.21
CA LEU A 24 -1.94 -6.01 3.31
C LEU A 24 -1.38 -5.19 2.14
N ALA A 25 -1.83 -5.46 0.91
CA ALA A 25 -1.42 -4.68 -0.26
C ALA A 25 -1.83 -3.21 -0.14
N HIS A 26 -3.03 -2.92 0.37
CA HIS A 26 -3.52 -1.57 0.64
C HIS A 26 -2.58 -0.81 1.57
N GLU A 27 -2.30 -1.36 2.75
CA GLU A 27 -1.44 -0.72 3.75
C GLU A 27 0.02 -0.60 3.29
N LEU A 28 0.52 -1.59 2.52
CA LEU A 28 1.83 -1.50 1.89
C LEU A 28 1.89 -0.38 0.85
N GLY A 29 0.80 -0.09 0.15
CA GLY A 29 0.71 1.07 -0.75
C GLY A 29 0.92 2.39 0.00
N HIS A 30 0.31 2.55 1.17
CA HIS A 30 0.58 3.70 2.05
C HIS A 30 2.03 3.75 2.54
N ALA A 31 2.59 2.61 2.95
CA ALA A 31 3.98 2.54 3.41
C ALA A 31 4.96 2.91 2.30
N ILE A 32 4.80 2.35 1.09
CA ILE A 32 5.64 2.66 -0.06
C ILE A 32 5.52 4.13 -0.44
N HIS A 33 4.31 4.68 -0.49
CA HIS A 33 4.10 6.10 -0.76
C HIS A 33 4.82 7.00 0.25
N ALA A 34 4.74 6.66 1.53
CA ALA A 34 5.47 7.37 2.58
C ALA A 34 6.99 7.25 2.41
N MET A 35 7.52 6.08 2.05
CA MET A 35 8.96 5.92 1.78
C MET A 35 9.41 6.71 0.55
N MET A 36 8.60 6.78 -0.50
CA MET A 36 8.89 7.58 -1.69
C MET A 36 8.87 9.09 -1.43
N ALA A 37 8.16 9.53 -0.40
CA ALA A 37 8.11 10.92 0.03
C ALA A 37 9.24 11.30 1.02
N SER A 38 10.17 10.38 1.37
CA SER A 38 11.16 10.60 2.45
C SER A 38 12.04 11.84 2.28
N ASP A 39 12.23 12.32 1.05
CA ASP A 39 13.04 13.50 0.76
C ASP A 39 12.28 14.83 0.96
N HIS A 40 10.97 14.76 1.23
CA HIS A 40 10.16 15.94 1.51
C HIS A 40 10.41 16.45 2.93
N SER A 41 10.23 17.76 3.12
CA SER A 41 10.21 18.36 4.45
C SER A 41 9.03 17.85 5.28
N VAL A 42 9.12 18.00 6.60
CA VAL A 42 8.00 17.69 7.53
C VAL A 42 6.69 18.43 7.18
N LEU A 43 6.76 19.54 6.44
CA LEU A 43 5.60 20.30 6.01
C LEU A 43 4.93 19.75 4.74
N THR A 44 5.65 18.97 3.95
CA THR A 44 5.21 18.51 2.60
C THR A 44 5.25 17.00 2.42
N PHE A 45 5.68 16.26 3.45
CA PHE A 45 5.78 14.80 3.45
C PHE A 45 4.42 14.11 3.42
N HIS A 46 3.45 14.64 4.16
CA HIS A 46 2.11 14.05 4.20
C HIS A 46 1.29 14.49 2.98
N SER A 47 0.83 13.52 2.21
CA SER A 47 -0.12 13.75 1.13
C SER A 47 -1.52 14.06 1.67
N SER A 48 -2.36 14.67 0.83
CA SER A 48 -3.80 14.72 1.10
C SER A 48 -4.41 13.32 1.09
N LEU A 49 -5.56 13.13 1.76
CA LEU A 49 -6.22 11.81 1.85
C LEU A 49 -6.50 11.18 0.47
N PRO A 50 -7.05 11.90 -0.54
CA PRO A 50 -7.28 11.29 -1.85
C PRO A 50 -6.01 10.79 -2.55
N MET A 51 -4.88 11.49 -2.35
CA MET A 51 -3.58 11.06 -2.88
C MET A 51 -3.03 9.86 -2.12
N ALA A 52 -3.22 9.80 -0.80
CA ALA A 52 -2.83 8.64 0.00
C ALA A 52 -3.58 7.38 -0.47
N GLU A 53 -4.90 7.50 -0.68
CA GLU A 53 -5.76 6.42 -1.18
C GLU A 53 -5.45 6.01 -2.62
N THR A 54 -4.98 6.95 -3.46
CA THR A 54 -4.53 6.60 -4.82
C THR A 54 -3.39 5.58 -4.76
N ALA A 55 -2.45 5.72 -3.82
CA ALA A 55 -1.33 4.79 -3.69
C ALA A 55 -1.74 3.43 -3.11
N SER A 56 -2.64 3.39 -2.13
CA SER A 56 -3.13 2.13 -1.56
C SER A 56 -3.95 1.33 -2.58
N VAL A 57 -4.90 1.98 -3.25
CA VAL A 57 -5.70 1.34 -4.30
C VAL A 57 -4.84 0.92 -5.49
N PHE A 58 -3.84 1.71 -5.89
CA PHE A 58 -2.89 1.30 -6.93
C PHE A 58 -2.14 0.00 -6.57
N SER A 59 -1.74 -0.15 -5.31
CA SER A 59 -1.10 -1.37 -4.82
C SER A 59 -2.03 -2.59 -4.88
N GLU A 60 -3.31 -2.43 -4.52
CA GLU A 60 -4.33 -3.47 -4.69
C GLU A 60 -4.55 -3.87 -6.16
N MET A 61 -4.52 -2.89 -7.07
CA MET A 61 -4.62 -3.14 -8.51
C MET A 61 -3.43 -3.97 -9.01
N LEU A 62 -2.20 -3.64 -8.61
CA LEU A 62 -1.02 -4.43 -8.96
C LEU A 62 -1.09 -5.87 -8.43
N LEU A 63 -1.59 -6.06 -7.21
CA LEU A 63 -1.84 -7.40 -6.67
C LEU A 63 -2.86 -8.15 -7.55
N THR A 64 -3.98 -7.50 -7.88
CA THR A 64 -5.03 -8.09 -8.70
C THR A 64 -4.52 -8.49 -10.08
N GLU A 65 -3.82 -7.59 -10.76
CA GLU A 65 -3.16 -7.87 -12.05
C GLU A 65 -2.21 -9.06 -11.93
N ARG A 66 -1.42 -9.13 -10.85
CA ARG A 66 -0.48 -10.23 -10.65
C ARG A 66 -1.19 -11.56 -10.42
N LEU A 67 -2.25 -11.59 -9.62
CA LEU A 67 -3.03 -12.80 -9.36
C LEU A 67 -3.72 -13.30 -10.64
N LEU A 68 -4.32 -12.39 -11.42
CA LEU A 68 -4.91 -12.73 -12.72
C LEU A 68 -3.87 -13.26 -13.71
N ALA A 69 -2.67 -12.70 -13.73
CA ALA A 69 -1.58 -13.17 -14.60
C ALA A 69 -1.00 -14.54 -14.17
N LEU A 70 -1.24 -14.95 -12.92
CA LEU A 70 -0.86 -16.27 -12.39
C LEU A 70 -1.98 -17.30 -12.52
N GLU A 71 -3.21 -16.85 -12.73
CA GLU A 71 -4.34 -17.74 -12.95
C GLU A 71 -4.16 -18.49 -14.26
N SER A 72 -4.33 -19.81 -14.19
CA SER A 72 -4.10 -20.72 -15.31
C SER A 72 -5.38 -21.46 -15.71
N ASP A 73 -6.41 -21.42 -14.87
CA ASP A 73 -7.73 -21.95 -15.16
C ASP A 73 -8.56 -20.93 -15.96
N PRO A 74 -8.96 -21.25 -17.20
CA PRO A 74 -9.81 -20.38 -18.02
C PRO A 74 -11.31 -20.44 -17.64
N ALA A 75 -11.70 -21.17 -16.58
CA ALA A 75 -13.08 -21.44 -16.20
C ALA A 75 -13.95 -20.20 -15.92
#